data_AF-A0A7J6S676-F1
#
_entry.id   AF-A0A7J6S676-F1
#
_cell.length_a   1.000
_cell.length_b   1.000
_cell.length_c   1.000
_cell.angle_alpha   90.00
_cell.angle_beta   90.00
_cell.angle_gamma   90.00
#
_symmetry.space_group_name_H-M   'P 1'
#
loop_
_entity.id
_entity.type
_entity.pdbx_description
1 polymer ?
#
loop_
_entity_poly.entity_id
_entity_poly.type
_entity_poly.pdbx_seq_one_letter_code
_entity_poly.pdbx_strand_id
1 'polypeptide(L)'
;RAVGSAFAHTIIAIDSTIKGLSKVMVSGPVANRELEEHWAVTGEAVQTLMRRYGLERPYERLKEFTRGREIDATSMREFTENIAREIGEDKPGVKGLENLTPQTYIGLAPVIARKYGTP
;
A
#
# COMPACT_ATOMS: atom_id res chain seq x y z
N ARG A 1 -43.58 -5.02 21.71
CA ARG A 1 -42.71 -5.99 22.43
C ARG A 1 -41.75 -6.61 21.42
N ALA A 2 -40.53 -6.10 21.32
CA ALA A 2 -39.41 -6.62 20.48
C ALA A 2 -38.17 -5.74 20.66
N VAL A 3 -38.39 -4.44 20.89
CA VAL A 3 -37.35 -3.41 21.09
C VAL A 3 -36.33 -3.81 22.16
N GLY A 4 -36.76 -4.31 23.32
CA GLY A 4 -35.84 -4.75 24.37
C GLY A 4 -34.95 -5.93 23.99
N SER A 5 -35.48 -6.87 23.18
CA SER A 5 -34.68 -8.00 22.67
C SER A 5 -33.66 -7.55 21.64
N ALA A 6 -34.02 -6.60 20.76
CA ALA A 6 -33.07 -6.02 19.82
C ALA A 6 -31.90 -5.34 20.55
N PHE A 7 -32.19 -4.50 21.54
CA PHE A 7 -31.14 -3.86 22.36
C PHE A 7 -30.29 -4.87 23.14
N ALA A 8 -30.89 -5.93 23.70
CA ALA A 8 -30.15 -6.96 24.40
C ALA A 8 -29.11 -7.63 23.50
N HIS A 9 -29.49 -8.03 22.28
CA HIS A 9 -28.55 -8.63 21.32
C HIS A 9 -27.46 -7.64 20.91
N THR A 10 -27.80 -6.37 20.68
CA THR A 10 -26.81 -5.34 20.35
C THR A 10 -25.77 -5.16 21.47
N ILE A 11 -26.22 -5.08 22.73
CA ILE A 11 -25.32 -4.91 23.88
C ILE A 11 -24.37 -6.13 23.99
N ILE A 12 -24.91 -7.34 23.87
CA ILE A 12 -24.11 -8.56 23.91
C ILE A 12 -23.09 -8.59 22.76
N ALA A 13 -23.48 -8.18 21.56
CA ALA A 13 -22.58 -8.10 20.41
C ALA A 13 -21.45 -7.10 20.66
N ILE A 14 -21.76 -5.89 21.15
CA ILE A 14 -20.76 -4.86 21.47
C ILE A 14 -19.77 -5.36 22.53
N ASP A 15 -20.26 -5.95 23.63
CA ASP A 15 -19.40 -6.50 24.68
C ASP A 15 -18.47 -7.62 24.15
N SER A 16 -19.02 -8.51 23.31
CA SER A 16 -18.24 -9.57 22.67
C SER A 16 -17.19 -9.02 21.71
N THR A 17 -17.51 -7.98 20.94
CA THR A 17 -16.57 -7.29 20.04
C THR A 17 -15.44 -6.63 20.82
N ILE A 18 -15.74 -5.93 21.91
CA ILE A 18 -14.72 -5.29 22.76
C ILE A 18 -13.77 -6.36 23.34
N LYS A 19 -14.32 -7.47 23.87
CA LYS A 19 -13.53 -8.60 24.39
C LYS A 19 -12.68 -9.29 23.32
N GLY A 20 -13.16 -9.32 22.07
CA GLY A 20 -12.41 -9.85 20.94
C GLY A 20 -11.25 -8.93 20.56
N LEU A 21 -11.53 -7.65 20.38
CA LEU A 21 -10.55 -6.63 20.01
C LEU A 21 -9.41 -6.51 21.02
N SER A 22 -9.68 -6.67 22.32
CA SER A 22 -8.65 -6.63 23.37
C SER A 22 -7.63 -7.77 23.29
N LYS A 23 -7.89 -8.80 22.47
CA LYS A 23 -7.00 -9.96 22.27
C LYS A 23 -6.25 -9.90 20.95
N VAL A 24 -6.59 -8.95 20.06
CA VAL A 24 -5.97 -8.83 18.75
C VAL A 24 -4.56 -8.26 18.91
N MET A 25 -3.57 -8.95 18.32
CA MET A 25 -2.21 -8.44 18.19
C MET A 25 -1.77 -8.51 16.73
N VAL A 26 -1.01 -7.51 16.29
CA VAL A 26 -0.46 -7.47 14.94
C VAL A 26 0.78 -8.34 14.84
N SER A 27 0.80 -9.25 13.87
CA SER A 27 2.00 -10.01 13.52
C SER A 27 2.83 -9.24 12.49
N GLY A 28 3.79 -8.45 12.97
CA GLY A 28 4.73 -7.71 12.12
C GLY A 28 5.48 -8.60 11.12
N PRO A 29 6.00 -9.78 11.51
CA PRO A 29 6.71 -10.65 10.57
C PRO A 29 5.85 -11.14 9.41
N VAL A 30 4.58 -11.50 9.68
CA VAL A 30 3.66 -11.96 8.63
C VAL A 30 3.32 -10.81 7.69
N ALA A 31 2.99 -9.63 8.22
CA ALA A 31 2.70 -8.46 7.40
C ALA A 31 3.90 -8.04 6.53
N ASN A 32 5.10 -8.04 7.08
CA ASN A 32 6.31 -7.68 6.34
C ASN A 32 6.62 -8.68 5.22
N ARG A 33 6.44 -9.98 5.47
CA ARG A 33 6.62 -11.01 4.44
C ARG A 33 5.61 -10.85 3.32
N GLU A 34 4.34 -10.66 3.65
CA GLU A 34 3.28 -10.44 2.65
C GLU A 34 3.61 -9.24 1.77
N LEU A 35 4.07 -8.13 2.36
CA LEU A 35 4.46 -6.94 1.62
C LEU A 35 5.68 -7.19 0.71
N GLU A 36 6.65 -7.98 1.18
CA GLU A 36 7.87 -8.31 0.42
C GLU A 36 7.57 -9.22 -0.79
N GLU A 37 6.50 -10.01 -0.75
CA GLU A 37 6.06 -10.86 -1.86
C GLU A 37 5.28 -10.08 -2.94
N HIS A 38 4.91 -8.82 -2.69
CA HIS A 38 3.98 -8.06 -3.54
C HIS A 38 4.56 -6.74 -4.07
N TRP A 39 5.75 -6.75 -4.68
CA TRP A 39 6.38 -5.53 -5.21
C TRP A 39 5.59 -4.83 -6.32
N ALA A 40 4.75 -5.56 -7.06
CA ALA A 40 3.92 -5.01 -8.14
C ALA A 40 3.05 -3.82 -7.70
N VAL A 41 2.67 -3.72 -6.41
CA VAL A 41 1.85 -2.62 -5.88
C VAL A 41 2.52 -1.25 -6.01
N THR A 42 3.85 -1.21 -6.01
CA THR A 42 4.63 0.03 -6.15
C THR A 42 4.61 0.58 -7.57
N GLY A 43 4.18 -0.23 -8.55
CA GLY A 43 4.12 0.15 -9.96
C GLY A 43 3.19 1.34 -10.24
N GLU A 44 2.15 1.54 -9.43
CA GLU A 44 1.26 2.70 -9.56
C GLU A 44 1.99 4.02 -9.29
N ALA A 45 2.90 4.06 -8.31
CA ALA A 45 3.73 5.25 -8.07
C ALA A 45 4.61 5.60 -9.27
N VAL A 46 5.24 4.58 -9.87
CA VAL A 46 6.07 4.72 -11.07
C VAL A 46 5.20 5.21 -12.24
N GLN A 47 4.02 4.63 -12.42
CA GLN A 47 3.07 5.05 -13.45
C GLN A 47 2.61 6.49 -13.27
N THR A 48 2.34 6.91 -12.04
CA THR A 48 1.94 8.27 -11.72
C THR A 48 3.05 9.27 -12.06
N LEU A 49 4.33 8.94 -11.84
CA LEU A 49 5.45 9.77 -12.27
C LEU A 49 5.63 9.80 -13.79
N MET A 50 5.50 8.66 -14.47
CA MET A 50 5.49 8.61 -15.94
C MET A 50 4.43 9.56 -16.51
N ARG A 51 3.20 9.52 -15.98
CA ARG A 51 2.11 10.42 -16.39
C ARG A 51 2.44 11.89 -16.11
N ARG A 52 2.95 12.19 -14.91
CA ARG A 52 3.31 13.55 -14.49
C ARG A 52 4.31 14.21 -15.44
N TYR A 53 5.27 13.44 -15.96
CA TYR A 53 6.31 13.94 -16.84
C TYR A 53 6.06 13.67 -18.33
N GLY A 54 4.87 13.19 -18.69
CA GLY A 54 4.45 13.05 -20.08
C GLY A 54 5.10 11.91 -20.85
N LEU A 55 5.58 10.86 -20.16
CA LEU A 55 6.08 9.65 -20.82
C LEU A 55 4.94 8.95 -21.57
N GLU A 56 5.25 8.41 -22.74
CA GLU A 56 4.25 7.76 -23.57
C GLU A 56 3.80 6.42 -22.99
N ARG A 57 2.50 6.14 -23.10
CA ARG A 57 1.86 4.86 -22.78
C ARG A 57 2.22 4.30 -21.37
N PRO A 58 2.08 5.06 -20.26
CA PRO A 58 2.50 4.61 -18.93
C PRO A 58 1.81 3.34 -18.44
N TYR A 59 0.54 3.16 -18.77
CA TYR A 59 -0.22 1.97 -18.38
C TYR A 59 0.26 0.74 -19.12
N GLU A 60 0.47 0.85 -20.42
CA GLU A 60 0.92 -0.24 -21.27
C GLU A 60 2.32 -0.69 -20.88
N ARG A 61 3.25 0.25 -20.63
CA ARG A 61 4.60 -0.07 -20.15
C ARG A 61 4.58 -0.84 -18.83
N LEU A 62 3.78 -0.39 -17.85
CA LEU A 62 3.65 -1.10 -16.58
C LEU A 62 2.97 -2.47 -16.75
N LYS A 63 1.96 -2.56 -17.62
CA LYS A 63 1.26 -3.82 -17.92
C LYS A 63 2.20 -4.82 -18.58
N GLU A 64 3.00 -4.39 -19.56
CA GLU A 64 4.02 -5.22 -20.21
C GLU A 64 5.07 -5.68 -19.19
N PHE A 65 5.52 -4.78 -18.31
CA PHE A 65 6.44 -5.11 -17.23
C PHE A 65 5.87 -6.14 -16.23
N THR A 66 4.57 -6.12 -15.93
CA THR A 66 3.96 -7.03 -14.93
C THR A 66 3.33 -8.29 -15.52
N ARG A 67 3.27 -8.43 -16.85
CA ARG A 67 2.50 -9.52 -17.49
C ARG A 67 3.14 -10.89 -17.30
N GLY A 68 2.41 -11.79 -16.64
CA GLY A 68 2.72 -13.22 -16.60
C GLY A 68 3.96 -13.57 -15.78
N ARG A 69 4.40 -12.68 -14.89
CA ARG A 69 5.53 -12.92 -13.99
C ARG A 69 5.28 -12.31 -12.62
N GLU A 70 5.86 -12.92 -11.59
CA GLU A 70 6.00 -12.30 -10.29
C GLU A 70 7.05 -11.19 -10.36
N ILE A 71 6.79 -10.11 -9.62
CA ILE A 71 7.68 -8.97 -9.55
C ILE A 71 8.29 -8.96 -8.17
N ASP A 72 9.62 -8.96 -8.15
CA ASP A 72 10.43 -8.90 -6.95
C ASP A 72 11.10 -7.54 -6.79
N ALA A 73 11.84 -7.36 -5.69
CA ALA A 73 12.58 -6.15 -5.40
C ALA A 73 13.54 -5.75 -6.52
N THR A 74 14.26 -6.71 -7.07
CA THR A 74 15.31 -6.47 -8.07
C THR A 74 14.71 -5.98 -9.38
N SER A 75 13.75 -6.72 -9.93
CA SER A 75 13.08 -6.37 -11.19
C SER A 75 12.33 -5.05 -11.08
N MET A 76 11.70 -4.75 -9.94
CA MET A 76 11.05 -3.46 -9.74
C MET A 76 12.04 -2.31 -9.67
N ARG A 77 13.19 -2.48 -8.99
CA ARG A 77 14.25 -1.47 -8.94
C ARG A 77 14.81 -1.18 -10.32
N GLU A 78 15.14 -2.22 -11.10
CA GLU A 78 15.64 -2.05 -12.46
C GLU A 78 14.65 -1.27 -13.35
N PHE A 79 13.36 -1.61 -13.28
CA PHE A 79 12.33 -0.88 -14.01
C PHE A 79 12.25 0.57 -13.59
N THR A 80 12.28 0.80 -12.27
CA THR A 80 12.19 2.12 -11.67
C THR A 80 13.38 3.01 -12.01
N GLU A 81 14.60 2.48 -11.99
CA GLU A 81 15.82 3.18 -12.41
C GLU A 81 15.77 3.58 -13.88
N ASN A 82 15.29 2.70 -14.76
CA ASN A 82 15.15 3.00 -16.19
C ASN A 82 14.18 4.16 -16.41
N ILE A 83 13.04 4.16 -15.71
CA ILE A 83 12.07 5.26 -15.76
C ILE A 83 12.65 6.55 -15.15
N ALA A 84 13.39 6.45 -14.04
CA ALA A 84 14.05 7.59 -13.42
C ALA A 84 15.05 8.27 -14.36
N ARG A 85 15.85 7.50 -15.11
CA ARG A 85 16.77 8.01 -16.12
C ARG A 85 16.05 8.69 -17.30
N GLU A 86 14.93 8.12 -17.77
CA GLU A 86 14.13 8.71 -18.86
C GLU A 86 13.48 10.05 -18.45
N ILE A 87 13.04 10.16 -17.19
CA ILE A 87 12.45 11.40 -16.64
C ILE A 87 13.53 12.45 -16.32
N GLY A 88 14.67 12.00 -15.80
CA GLY A 88 15.75 12.82 -15.26
C GLY A 88 15.76 12.83 -13.72
N GLU A 89 16.91 12.50 -13.14
CA GLU A 89 17.09 12.25 -11.69
C GLU A 89 16.80 13.50 -10.80
N ASP A 90 16.99 14.70 -11.34
CA ASP A 90 16.74 15.95 -10.62
C ASP A 90 15.25 16.34 -10.57
N LYS A 91 14.38 15.62 -11.27
CA LYS A 91 12.96 15.95 -11.31
C LYS A 91 12.27 15.61 -9.97
N PRO A 92 11.39 16.49 -9.47
CA PRO A 92 10.68 16.26 -8.22
C PRO A 92 9.97 14.90 -8.16
N GLY A 93 10.23 14.14 -7.10
CA GLY A 93 9.64 12.83 -6.86
C GLY A 93 10.43 11.66 -7.45
N VAL A 94 11.36 11.88 -8.39
CA VAL A 94 12.15 10.79 -8.99
C VAL A 94 13.09 10.15 -7.97
N LYS A 95 13.81 10.94 -7.17
CA LYS A 95 14.62 10.41 -6.05
C LYS A 95 13.81 9.63 -5.00
N GLY A 96 12.51 9.90 -4.90
CA GLY A 96 11.61 9.16 -4.02
C GLY A 96 11.42 7.70 -4.45
N LEU A 97 11.62 7.41 -5.74
CA LEU A 97 11.52 6.07 -6.29
C LEU A 97 12.66 5.15 -5.82
N GLU A 98 13.84 5.69 -5.53
CA GLU A 98 15.00 4.90 -5.06
C GLU A 98 14.73 4.18 -3.73
N ASN A 99 13.93 4.82 -2.87
CA ASN A 99 13.58 4.30 -1.54
C ASN A 99 12.16 3.71 -1.50
N LEU A 100 11.53 3.54 -2.66
CA LEU A 100 10.18 3.01 -2.75
C LEU A 100 10.19 1.50 -2.50
N THR A 101 9.43 1.08 -1.50
CA THR A 101 9.17 -0.31 -1.19
C THR A 101 7.68 -0.49 -0.87
N PRO A 102 7.14 -1.72 -0.92
CA PRO A 102 5.77 -1.98 -0.49
C PRO A 102 5.49 -1.50 0.94
N GLN A 103 6.48 -1.59 1.83
CA GLN A 103 6.37 -1.16 3.23
C GLN A 103 6.39 0.37 3.39
N THR A 104 7.08 1.11 2.51
CA THR A 104 7.11 2.57 2.54
C THR A 104 6.00 3.22 1.72
N TYR A 105 5.39 2.48 0.79
CA TYR A 105 4.29 2.94 -0.06
C TYR A 105 2.91 2.94 0.64
N ILE A 106 2.82 3.61 1.79
CA ILE A 106 1.62 3.69 2.63
C ILE A 106 0.95 5.08 2.64
N GLY A 107 1.49 6.02 1.86
CA GLY A 107 0.94 7.37 1.69
C GLY A 107 0.69 8.08 3.02
N LEU A 108 -0.51 8.64 3.17
CA LEU A 108 -0.91 9.37 4.38
C LEU A 108 -1.46 8.47 5.50
N ALA A 109 -1.45 7.14 5.34
CA ALA A 109 -2.08 6.24 6.29
C ALA A 109 -1.60 6.45 7.74
N PRO A 110 -0.29 6.59 8.04
CA PRO A 110 0.15 6.85 9.42
C PRO A 110 -0.33 8.19 9.98
N VAL A 111 -0.44 9.21 9.13
CA VAL A 111 -0.90 10.55 9.53
C VAL A 111 -2.38 10.52 9.87
N ILE A 112 -3.18 9.90 9.02
CA ILE A 112 -4.63 9.76 9.20
C ILE A 112 -4.91 8.89 10.43
N ALA A 113 -4.21 7.76 10.57
CA ALA A 113 -4.35 6.86 11.71
C ALA A 113 -4.00 7.54 13.04
N ARG A 114 -2.93 8.33 13.11
CA ARG A 114 -2.61 9.09 14.34
C ARG A 114 -3.59 10.22 14.61
N LYS A 115 -4.14 10.86 13.57
CA LYS A 115 -5.07 11.98 13.70
C LYS A 115 -6.45 11.54 14.22
N TYR A 116 -6.92 10.36 13.81
CA TYR A 116 -8.29 9.90 14.09
C TYR A 116 -8.36 8.58 14.89
N GLY A 117 -7.25 7.88 15.04
CA GLY A 117 -7.16 6.68 15.87
C GLY A 117 -7.20 7.04 17.35
N THR A 118 -7.87 6.21 18.13
CA THR A 118 -7.77 6.23 19.59
C THR A 118 -6.32 6.01 20.04
N PRO A 119 -5.85 6.73 21.08
CA PRO A 119 -4.49 6.61 21.61
C PRO A 119 -4.17 5.20 22.13
#